data_AF-A0A1G9U4B9-F1
#
_entry.id   AF-A0A1G9U4B9-F1
#
_cell.length_a   1.000
_cell.length_b   1.000
_cell.length_c   1.000
_cell.angle_alpha   90.00
_cell.angle_beta   90.00
_cell.angle_gamma   90.00
#
_symmetry.space_group_name_H-M   'P 1'
#
loop_
_entity.id
_entity.type
_entity.pdbx_description
1 polymer ?
#
loop_
_entity_poly.entity_id
_entity_poly.type
_entity_poly.pdbx_seq_one_letter_code
_entity_poly.pdbx_strand_id
1 'polypeptide(L)'
;MVIWFILQGILTISLFMTYIANSGYSGGEVGMAPSAVILAVFIQFLPSVIVFYILKRYLTGQRRVLFLIINMFLYELAYLFFTDRIPILHFSEKGLLGFLNRGYSLSSILSGIIIMVAFLIVSLRKSKISKL
;
A
#
# COMPACT_ATOMS: atom_id res chain seq x y z
N MET A 1 -12.59 -5.38 6.72
CA MET A 1 -11.84 -4.25 6.11
C MET A 1 -10.48 -4.13 6.74
N VAL A 2 -10.37 -4.01 8.07
CA VAL A 2 -9.06 -3.95 8.75
C VAL A 2 -8.08 -5.06 8.32
N ILE A 3 -8.54 -6.31 8.23
CA ILE A 3 -7.70 -7.42 7.75
C ILE A 3 -7.13 -7.17 6.34
N TRP A 4 -7.88 -6.52 5.45
CA TRP A 4 -7.42 -6.18 4.11
C TRP A 4 -6.35 -5.08 4.13
N PHE A 5 -6.43 -4.13 5.07
CA PHE A 5 -5.37 -3.13 5.27
C PHE A 5 -4.08 -3.77 5.81
N ILE A 6 -4.20 -4.70 6.76
CA ILE A 6 -3.05 -5.46 7.28
C ILE A 6 -2.39 -6.25 6.15
N LEU A 7 -3.19 -6.98 5.36
CA LEU A 7 -2.68 -7.76 4.24
C LEU A 7 -2.04 -6.88 3.16
N GLN A 8 -2.60 -5.69 2.88
CA GLN A 8 -1.98 -4.72 1.98
C GLN A 8 -0.63 -4.24 2.51
N GLY A 9 -0.52 -3.94 3.80
CA GLY A 9 0.73 -3.55 4.44
C GLY A 9 1.80 -4.63 4.34
N ILE A 10 1.44 -5.87 4.69
CA ILE A 10 2.35 -7.02 4.58
C ILE A 10 2.82 -7.20 3.12
N LEU A 11 1.89 -7.21 2.16
CA LEU A 11 2.23 -7.35 0.74
C LEU A 11 3.14 -6.22 0.24
N THR A 12 2.88 -4.97 0.65
CA THR A 12 3.71 -3.82 0.26
C THR A 12 5.14 -4.00 0.76
N ILE A 13 5.31 -4.38 2.02
CA ILE A 13 6.64 -4.62 2.60
C ILE A 13 7.32 -5.79 1.89
N SER A 14 6.62 -6.92 1.69
CA SER A 14 7.19 -8.10 1.02
C SER A 14 7.63 -7.79 -0.41
N LEU A 15 6.77 -7.14 -1.22
CA LEU A 15 7.10 -6.76 -2.60
C LEU A 15 8.28 -5.79 -2.65
N PHE A 16 8.34 -4.84 -1.71
CA PHE A 16 9.44 -3.88 -1.63
C PHE A 16 10.77 -4.55 -1.26
N MET A 17 10.75 -5.48 -0.31
CA MET A 17 11.92 -6.27 0.05
C MET A 17 12.42 -7.11 -1.13
N THR A 18 11.50 -7.76 -1.86
CA THR A 18 11.85 -8.48 -3.09
C THR A 18 12.42 -7.55 -4.15
N TYR A 19 11.88 -6.34 -4.30
CA TYR A 19 12.38 -5.35 -5.24
C TYR A 19 13.83 -4.94 -4.92
N ILE A 20 14.13 -4.65 -3.65
CA ILE A 20 15.48 -4.24 -3.26
C ILE A 20 16.47 -5.41 -3.25
N ALA A 21 16.02 -6.62 -2.89
CA ALA A 21 16.88 -7.81 -2.93
C ALA A 21 17.45 -8.09 -4.33
N ASN A 22 16.76 -7.64 -5.38
CA ASN A 22 17.21 -7.74 -6.77
C ASN A 22 17.94 -6.47 -7.26
N SER A 23 18.36 -5.59 -6.36
CA SER A 23 19.05 -4.35 -6.70
C SER A 23 20.55 -4.56 -6.91
N GLY A 24 21.15 -3.75 -7.79
CA GLY A 24 22.60 -3.69 -7.96
C GLY A 24 23.32 -2.73 -7.00
N TYR A 25 22.63 -2.23 -5.96
CA TYR A 25 23.17 -1.25 -5.01
C TYR A 25 23.89 -1.92 -3.85
N SER A 26 24.80 -1.18 -3.21
CA SER A 26 25.60 -1.68 -2.09
C SER A 26 24.75 -1.96 -0.84
N GLY A 27 25.12 -2.98 -0.05
CA GLY A 27 24.32 -3.47 1.07
C GLY A 27 24.04 -2.44 2.18
N GLY A 28 24.91 -1.44 2.35
CA GLY A 28 24.72 -0.38 3.35
C GLY A 28 23.60 0.62 3.00
N GLU A 29 23.56 1.04 1.74
CA GLU A 29 22.53 1.93 1.19
C GLU A 29 21.16 1.24 1.12
N VAL A 30 21.17 -0.05 0.80
CA VAL A 30 20.01 -0.94 0.78
C VAL A 30 19.45 -1.20 2.18
N GLY A 31 20.31 -1.28 3.20
CA GLY A 31 19.91 -1.62 4.57
C GLY A 31 19.00 -0.60 5.25
N MET A 32 19.05 0.67 4.85
CA MET A 32 18.20 1.73 5.43
C MET A 32 16.84 1.88 4.74
N ALA A 33 16.68 1.37 3.52
CA ALA A 33 15.42 1.51 2.79
C ALA A 33 14.23 0.74 3.40
N PRO A 34 14.40 -0.47 3.95
CA PRO A 34 13.36 -1.20 4.68
C PRO A 34 12.67 -0.43 5.80
N SER A 35 13.43 0.33 6.59
CA SER A 35 12.88 1.01 7.77
C SER A 35 11.95 2.15 7.36
N ALA A 36 12.30 2.90 6.30
CA ALA A 36 11.45 3.96 5.75
C ALA A 36 10.10 3.41 5.26
N VAL A 37 10.10 2.25 4.60
CA VAL A 37 8.86 1.64 4.08
C VAL A 37 8.00 1.05 5.19
N ILE A 38 8.61 0.41 6.18
CA ILE A 38 7.88 -0.07 7.37
C ILE A 38 7.22 1.12 8.07
N LEU A 39 7.97 2.20 8.30
CA LEU A 39 7.44 3.42 8.91
C LEU A 39 6.30 4.02 8.08
N ALA A 40 6.45 4.08 6.75
CA ALA A 40 5.41 4.53 5.83
C ALA A 40 4.12 3.71 5.95
N VAL A 41 4.24 2.38 5.99
CA VAL A 41 3.12 1.46 6.14
C VAL A 41 2.42 1.66 7.49
N PHE A 42 3.18 1.83 8.58
CA PHE A 42 2.61 2.09 9.90
C PHE A 42 1.85 3.42 9.97
N ILE A 43 2.44 4.48 9.44
CA ILE A 43 1.85 5.83 9.43
C ILE A 43 0.64 5.88 8.50
N GLN A 44 0.63 5.11 7.42
CA GLN A 44 -0.54 4.95 6.56
C GLN A 44 -1.66 4.16 7.26
N PHE A 45 -1.31 3.11 8.02
CA PHE A 45 -2.27 2.18 8.60
C PHE A 45 -3.19 2.84 9.63
N LEU A 46 -2.62 3.64 10.54
CA LEU A 46 -3.36 4.30 11.62
C LEU A 46 -4.49 5.22 11.10
N PRO A 47 -4.23 6.22 10.23
CA PRO A 47 -5.26 7.05 9.61
C PRO A 47 -6.29 6.21 8.85
N SER A 48 -5.85 5.18 8.13
CA SER A 48 -6.76 4.35 7.33
C SER A 48 -7.75 3.59 8.20
N VAL A 49 -7.31 3.07 9.34
CA VAL A 49 -8.18 2.45 10.34
C VAL A 49 -9.13 3.47 10.96
N ILE A 50 -8.63 4.65 11.35
CA ILE A 50 -9.45 5.72 11.93
C ILE A 50 -10.54 6.17 10.96
N VAL A 51 -10.18 6.53 9.72
CA VAL A 51 -11.12 6.96 8.69
C VAL A 51 -12.11 5.85 8.36
N PHE A 52 -11.67 4.59 8.29
CA PHE A 52 -12.58 3.46 8.12
C PHE A 52 -13.61 3.38 9.24
N TYR A 53 -13.22 3.52 10.51
CA TYR A 53 -14.15 3.45 11.64
C TYR A 53 -15.15 4.61 11.66
N ILE A 54 -14.71 5.82 11.31
CA ILE A 54 -15.58 7.00 11.18
C ILE A 54 -16.62 6.76 10.07
N LEU A 55 -16.19 6.23 8.92
CA LEU A 55 -17.04 6.08 7.74
C LEU A 55 -17.73 4.71 7.63
N LYS A 56 -17.51 3.77 8.56
CA LYS A 56 -17.95 2.37 8.44
C LYS A 56 -19.44 2.20 8.14
N ARG A 57 -20.27 3.11 8.66
CA ARG A 57 -21.74 3.10 8.45
C ARG A 57 -22.13 3.49 7.02
N TYR A 58 -21.29 4.28 6.34
CA TYR A 58 -21.50 4.77 4.98
C TYR A 58 -20.81 3.91 3.91
N LEU A 59 -19.84 3.07 4.32
CA LEU A 59 -19.05 2.21 3.44
C LEU A 59 -19.73 0.86 3.18
N THR A 60 -20.78 0.89 2.34
CA THR A 60 -21.52 -0.30 1.87
C THR A 60 -21.30 -0.57 0.38
N GLY A 61 -21.33 -1.86 0.01
CA GLY A 61 -21.20 -2.30 -1.39
C GLY A 61 -19.95 -1.75 -2.10
N GLN A 62 -20.17 -1.12 -3.25
CA GLN A 62 -19.12 -0.55 -4.11
C GLN A 62 -18.28 0.54 -3.42
N ARG A 63 -18.82 1.24 -2.41
CA ARG A 63 -18.10 2.28 -1.66
C ARG A 63 -16.89 1.75 -0.90
N ARG A 64 -16.87 0.45 -0.59
CA ARG A 64 -15.69 -0.22 0.01
C ARG A 64 -14.52 -0.33 -0.96
N VAL A 65 -14.80 -0.46 -2.25
CA VAL A 65 -13.77 -0.49 -3.30
C VAL A 65 -13.18 0.90 -3.48
N LEU A 66 -14.03 1.94 -3.52
CA LEU A 66 -13.58 3.33 -3.54
C LEU A 66 -12.69 3.65 -2.33
N PHE A 67 -13.05 3.14 -1.15
CA PHE A 67 -12.21 3.27 0.04
C PHE A 67 -10.83 2.64 -0.14
N LEU A 68 -10.73 1.45 -0.75
CA LEU A 68 -9.44 0.81 -1.05
C LEU A 68 -8.61 1.62 -2.05
N ILE A 69 -9.25 2.27 -3.03
CA ILE A 69 -8.56 3.17 -3.97
C ILE A 69 -7.99 4.39 -3.22
N ILE A 70 -8.78 5.04 -2.37
CA ILE A 70 -8.30 6.14 -1.51
C ILE A 70 -7.16 5.66 -0.62
N ASN A 71 -7.26 4.45 -0.08
CA ASN A 71 -6.23 3.84 0.74
C ASN A 71 -4.89 3.69 0.02
N MET A 72 -4.89 3.42 -1.30
CA MET A 72 -3.66 3.40 -2.10
C MET A 72 -3.00 4.78 -2.17
N PHE A 73 -3.78 5.85 -2.39
CA PHE A 73 -3.24 7.21 -2.39
C PHE A 73 -2.66 7.60 -1.02
N LEU A 74 -3.22 7.08 0.07
CA LEU A 74 -2.68 7.30 1.40
C LEU A 74 -1.30 6.66 1.60
N TYR A 75 -0.94 5.59 0.89
CA TYR A 75 0.44 5.06 0.93
C TYR A 75 1.42 6.06 0.32
N GLU A 76 1.12 6.58 -0.87
CA GLU A 76 1.97 7.59 -1.53
C GLU A 76 2.13 8.84 -0.67
N LEU A 77 1.04 9.30 -0.03
CA LEU A 77 1.08 10.43 0.90
C LEU A 77 1.81 10.12 2.20
N ALA A 78 1.77 8.87 2.70
CA ALA A 78 2.49 8.52 3.91
C ALA A 78 3.99 8.73 3.72
N TYR A 79 4.54 8.31 2.58
CA TYR A 79 5.96 8.47 2.27
C TYR A 79 6.44 9.93 2.26
N LEU A 80 5.55 10.88 1.94
CA LEU A 80 5.83 12.31 1.98
C LEU A 80 6.28 12.77 3.37
N PHE A 81 5.70 12.23 4.45
CA PHE A 81 5.94 12.71 5.82
C PHE A 81 7.38 12.50 6.33
N PHE A 82 8.19 11.69 5.66
CA PHE A 82 9.57 11.39 6.10
C PHE A 82 10.61 11.68 5.03
N THR A 83 10.20 11.89 3.78
CA THR A 83 11.11 12.07 2.66
C THR A 83 10.91 13.38 1.91
N ASP A 84 9.89 14.17 2.29
CA ASP A 84 9.44 15.39 1.60
C ASP A 84 9.17 15.18 0.10
N ARG A 85 8.95 13.92 -0.30
CA ARG A 85 8.73 13.51 -1.69
C ARG A 85 7.48 12.65 -1.79
N ILE A 86 6.71 12.90 -2.83
CA ILE A 86 5.68 11.96 -3.30
C ILE A 86 6.38 10.98 -4.26
N PRO A 87 6.47 9.68 -3.93
CA PRO A 87 7.28 8.72 -4.69
C PRO A 87 6.90 8.62 -6.16
N ILE A 88 5.59 8.56 -6.46
CA ILE A 88 5.12 8.46 -7.85
C ILE A 88 5.51 9.66 -8.72
N LEU A 89 5.63 10.86 -8.15
CA LEU A 89 6.07 12.06 -8.89
C LEU A 89 7.57 12.05 -9.18
N HIS A 90 8.34 11.32 -8.39
CA HIS A 90 9.79 11.19 -8.51
C HIS A 90 10.20 9.83 -9.10
N PHE A 91 9.26 9.14 -9.75
CA PHE A 91 9.45 7.80 -10.30
C PHE A 91 10.59 7.73 -11.34
N SER A 92 10.81 8.80 -12.10
CA SER A 92 11.81 8.84 -13.18
C SER A 92 13.20 9.30 -12.72
N GLU A 93 13.39 9.62 -11.43
CA GLU A 93 14.70 10.06 -10.93
C GLU A 93 15.75 8.95 -11.05
N LYS A 94 16.99 9.34 -11.35
CA LYS A 94 18.13 8.42 -11.42
C LYS A 94 18.76 8.25 -10.03
N GLY A 95 19.54 7.18 -9.87
CA GLY A 95 20.25 6.87 -8.62
C GLY A 95 19.37 6.15 -7.58
N LEU A 96 19.92 6.02 -6.37
CA LEU A 96 19.34 5.27 -5.27
C LEU A 96 17.97 5.79 -4.86
N LEU A 97 17.83 7.11 -4.65
CA LEU A 97 16.56 7.72 -4.24
C LEU A 97 15.44 7.45 -5.24
N GLY A 98 15.70 7.64 -6.54
CA GLY A 98 14.74 7.28 -7.58
C GLY A 98 14.43 5.79 -7.63
N PHE A 99 15.41 4.92 -7.36
CA PHE A 99 15.19 3.48 -7.23
C PHE A 99 14.27 3.13 -6.05
N LEU A 100 14.47 3.76 -4.89
CA LEU A 100 13.62 3.57 -3.71
C LEU A 100 12.19 4.09 -3.93
N ASN A 101 12.04 5.26 -4.55
CA ASN A 101 10.74 5.82 -4.90
C ASN A 101 9.96 4.90 -5.85
N ARG A 102 10.63 4.36 -6.87
CA ARG A 102 10.03 3.36 -7.77
C ARG A 102 9.64 2.09 -7.04
N GLY A 103 10.55 1.54 -6.25
CA GLY A 103 10.29 0.32 -5.47
C GLY A 103 9.08 0.48 -4.57
N TYR A 104 9.01 1.59 -3.85
CA TYR A 104 7.89 1.88 -2.95
C TYR A 104 6.58 2.02 -3.72
N SER A 105 6.55 2.88 -4.75
CA SER A 105 5.33 3.14 -5.54
C SER A 105 4.82 1.88 -6.22
N LEU A 106 5.71 1.08 -6.82
CA LEU A 106 5.31 -0.16 -7.48
C LEU A 106 4.77 -1.17 -6.47
N SER A 107 5.42 -1.28 -5.30
CA SER A 107 5.00 -2.21 -4.26
C SER A 107 3.66 -1.82 -3.64
N SER A 108 3.43 -0.53 -3.39
CA SER A 108 2.17 0.01 -2.82
C SER A 108 1.00 -0.15 -3.80
N ILE A 109 1.23 0.14 -5.09
CA ILE A 109 0.21 0.04 -6.15
C ILE A 109 -0.12 -1.42 -6.41
N LEU A 110 0.89 -2.28 -6.60
CA LEU A 110 0.67 -3.71 -6.87
C LEU A 110 -0.03 -4.39 -5.70
N SER A 111 0.41 -4.14 -4.46
CA SER A 111 -0.25 -4.68 -3.27
C SER A 111 -1.71 -4.24 -3.19
N GLY A 112 -1.98 -2.96 -3.45
CA GLY A 112 -3.32 -2.41 -3.50
C GLY A 112 -4.20 -3.11 -4.53
N ILE A 113 -3.69 -3.28 -5.77
CA ILE A 113 -4.44 -3.91 -6.86
C ILE A 113 -4.78 -5.36 -6.48
N ILE A 114 -3.80 -6.12 -5.98
CA ILE A 114 -4.00 -7.51 -5.53
C ILE A 114 -5.08 -7.57 -4.44
N ILE A 115 -5.00 -6.71 -3.43
CA ILE A 115 -5.97 -6.67 -2.33
C ILE A 115 -7.36 -6.27 -2.81
N MET A 116 -7.45 -5.31 -3.73
CA MET A 116 -8.72 -4.88 -4.31
C MET A 116 -9.39 -6.02 -5.09
N VAL A 117 -8.64 -6.72 -5.94
CA VAL A 117 -9.14 -7.88 -6.71
C VAL A 117 -9.57 -9.00 -5.77
N ALA A 118 -8.73 -9.36 -4.79
CA ALA A 118 -9.06 -10.40 -3.80
C ALA A 118 -10.32 -10.04 -2.99
N PHE A 119 -10.46 -8.78 -2.58
CA PHE A 119 -11.63 -8.27 -1.88
C PHE A 119 -12.90 -8.39 -2.73
N LEU A 120 -12.83 -8.05 -4.02
CA LEU A 120 -13.95 -8.17 -4.96
C LEU A 120 -14.38 -9.63 -5.12
N ILE A 121 -13.44 -10.55 -5.34
CA ILE A 121 -13.72 -11.98 -5.48
C ILE A 121 -14.44 -12.52 -4.25
N VAL A 122 -13.93 -12.22 -3.05
CA VAL A 122 -14.53 -12.67 -1.79
C VAL A 122 -15.92 -12.06 -1.58
N SER A 123 -16.10 -10.78 -1.92
CA SER A 123 -17.38 -10.09 -1.79
C SER A 123 -18.45 -10.67 -2.72
N LEU A 124 -18.08 -10.99 -3.97
CA LEU A 124 -18.99 -11.63 -4.94
C LEU A 124 -19.38 -13.04 -4.50
N ARG A 125 -18.43 -13.85 -3.99
CA ARG A 125 -18.72 -15.20 -3.47
C ARG A 125 -19.73 -15.16 -2.32
N LYS A 126 -19.54 -14.26 -1.35
CA LYS A 126 -20.46 -14.12 -0.21
C LYS A 126 -21.87 -13.71 -0.65
N SER A 127 -21.99 -12.81 -1.62
CA SER A 127 -23.29 -12.40 -2.15
C SER A 127 -24.02 -13.52 -2.90
N LYS A 128 -23.29 -14.48 -3.49
CA LYS A 128 -23.90 -15.62 -4.20
C LYS A 128 -24.42 -16.67 -3.22
N ILE A 129 -23.70 -16.90 -2.11
CA ILE A 129 -24.10 -17.84 -1.05
C ILE A 129 -25.33 -17.34 -0.30
N SER A 130 -25.46 -16.03 -0.02
CA SER A 130 -26.63 -15.49 0.70
C SER A 130 -27.94 -15.47 -0.11
N LYS A 131 -27.90 -15.88 -1.38
CA LYS A 131 -29.06 -15.94 -2.28
C LYS A 131 -29.55 -17.38 -2.50
N LEU A 132 -28.84 -18.37 -1.94
CA LEU A 132 -29.22 -19.79 -1.87
C LEU A 132 -29.79 -20.06 -0.47
#